data_AF-A0A0A1TYK2-F1
#
_entry.id   AF-A0A0A1TYK2-F1
#
_cell.length_a   1.000
_cell.length_b   1.000
_cell.length_c   1.000
_cell.angle_alpha   90.00
_cell.angle_beta   90.00
_cell.angle_gamma   90.00
#
_symmetry.space_group_name_H-M   'P 1'
#
loop_
_entity.id
_entity.type
_entity.pdbx_description
1 polymer ?
#
loop_
_entity_poly.entity_id
_entity_poly.type
_entity_poly.pdbx_seq_one_letter_code
_entity_poly.pdbx_strand_id
1 'polypeptide(L)'
;MKRVDVFSMQIVAKYFQFITDYLYIIQVCKKYKFLLDRFRINPIRISPKYKPLFTHIQTQIVFTPYDIIVPVDRHIFLYYVSYQEYKEKNTQTEVYKNVRYTTEDIEKYGSKIPEEVSQLGNYL
;
A
#
# COMPACT_ATOMS: atom_id res chain seq x y z
N MET A 1 17.26 -14.94 28.92
CA MET A 1 16.70 -14.90 27.55
C MET A 1 16.69 -13.47 27.04
N LYS A 2 17.30 -13.20 25.88
CA LYS A 2 17.12 -11.91 25.19
C LYS A 2 15.71 -11.86 24.61
N ARG A 3 14.94 -10.83 24.98
CA ARG A 3 13.58 -10.60 24.43
C ARG A 3 13.70 -9.73 23.19
N VAL A 4 12.83 -9.96 22.20
CA VAL A 4 12.75 -9.14 20.98
C VAL A 4 12.55 -7.66 21.37
N ASP A 5 13.36 -6.77 20.83
CA ASP A 5 13.22 -5.33 21.03
C ASP A 5 12.14 -4.71 20.11
N VAL A 6 11.76 -3.46 20.36
CA VAL A 6 10.67 -2.82 19.63
C VAL A 6 11.03 -2.57 18.16
N PHE A 7 12.31 -2.33 17.84
CA PHE A 7 12.77 -2.13 16.47
C PHE A 7 12.76 -3.45 15.70
N SER A 8 13.27 -4.52 16.32
CA SER A 8 13.18 -5.87 15.76
C SER A 8 11.72 -6.28 15.56
N MET A 9 10.84 -6.00 16.52
CA MET A 9 9.41 -6.29 16.39
C MET A 9 8.76 -5.49 15.26
N GLN A 10 9.14 -4.22 15.05
CA GLN A 10 8.66 -3.42 13.93
C GLN A 10 9.03 -4.04 12.57
N ILE A 11 10.23 -4.61 12.45
CA ILE A 11 10.67 -5.33 11.24
C ILE A 11 9.83 -6.60 11.05
N VAL A 12 9.66 -7.40 12.11
CA VAL A 12 8.85 -8.63 12.09
C VAL A 12 7.40 -8.33 11.70
N ALA A 13 6.82 -7.27 12.27
CA ALA A 13 5.43 -6.91 12.05
C ALA A 13 5.11 -6.57 10.59
N LYS A 14 6.10 -6.21 9.76
CA LYS A 14 5.88 -6.00 8.30
C LYS A 14 5.43 -7.27 7.57
N TYR A 15 5.63 -8.44 8.16
CA TYR A 15 5.27 -9.74 7.59
C TYR A 15 3.95 -10.29 8.14
N PHE A 16 3.28 -9.56 9.04
CA PHE A 16 1.97 -9.95 9.54
C PHE A 16 0.91 -9.85 8.44
N GLN A 17 0.06 -10.86 8.37
CA GLN A 17 -0.93 -10.99 7.30
C GLN A 17 -2.29 -10.44 7.72
N PHE A 18 -2.58 -10.43 9.03
CA PHE A 18 -3.88 -10.04 9.55
C PHE A 18 -3.76 -8.93 10.58
N ILE A 19 -4.78 -8.08 10.65
CA ILE A 19 -4.88 -7.03 11.66
C ILE A 19 -4.86 -7.61 13.09
N THR A 20 -5.35 -8.84 13.26
CA THR A 20 -5.33 -9.57 14.54
C THR A 20 -3.92 -9.82 15.04
N ASP A 21 -2.95 -10.05 14.16
CA ASP A 21 -1.55 -10.25 14.55
C ASP A 21 -0.99 -9.00 15.27
N TYR A 22 -1.29 -7.82 14.73
CA TYR A 22 -0.93 -6.55 15.36
C TYR A 22 -1.64 -6.35 16.68
N LEU A 23 -2.96 -6.64 16.75
CA LEU A 23 -3.74 -6.52 17.98
C LEU A 23 -3.19 -7.40 19.10
N TYR A 24 -2.83 -8.64 18.79
CA TYR A 24 -2.22 -9.53 19.77
C TYR A 24 -0.88 -8.98 20.26
N ILE A 25 -0.01 -8.51 19.36
CA ILE A 25 1.30 -7.98 19.77
C ILE A 25 1.18 -6.74 20.67
N ILE A 26 0.31 -5.78 20.36
CA ILE A 26 0.15 -4.58 21.21
C ILE A 26 -0.46 -4.90 22.58
N GLN A 27 -1.17 -6.03 22.71
CA GLN A 27 -1.78 -6.50 23.95
C GLN A 27 -0.84 -7.34 24.83
N VAL A 28 0.26 -7.88 24.28
CA VAL A 28 1.19 -8.75 25.04
C VAL A 28 1.85 -8.02 26.20
N CYS A 29 2.40 -6.82 25.98
CA CYS A 29 3.06 -6.05 27.04
C CYS A 29 3.21 -4.56 26.70
N LYS A 30 3.45 -3.73 27.74
CA LYS A 30 3.60 -2.26 27.62
C LYS A 30 4.63 -1.82 26.56
N LYS A 31 5.67 -2.64 26.31
CA LYS A 31 6.72 -2.36 25.33
C LYS A 31 6.19 -2.22 23.90
N TYR A 32 5.16 -2.99 23.54
CA TYR A 32 4.62 -3.03 22.18
C TYR A 32 3.33 -2.23 22.03
N LYS A 33 2.81 -1.63 23.11
CA LYS A 33 1.54 -0.88 23.11
C LYS A 33 1.42 0.13 21.95
N PHE A 34 2.53 0.80 21.63
CA PHE A 34 2.60 1.84 20.59
C PHE A 34 3.34 1.36 19.33
N LEU A 35 3.32 0.05 19.03
CA LEU A 35 4.03 -0.51 17.88
C LEU A 35 3.55 0.11 16.55
N LEU A 36 2.23 0.29 16.40
CA LEU A 36 1.64 0.84 15.16
C LEU A 36 1.96 2.33 14.94
N ASP A 37 2.15 3.11 16.00
CA ASP A 37 2.53 4.53 15.91
C ASP A 37 3.91 4.75 15.27
N ARG A 38 4.72 3.68 15.20
CA ARG A 38 6.06 3.71 14.59
C ARG A 38 6.04 3.60 13.07
N PHE A 39 4.89 3.28 12.47
CA PHE A 39 4.75 3.13 11.04
C PHE A 39 4.37 4.47 10.40
N ARG A 40 5.23 4.95 9.48
CA ARG A 40 4.90 6.07 8.57
C ARG A 40 4.17 5.62 7.32
N ILE A 41 4.20 4.33 7.04
CA ILE A 41 3.50 3.69 5.92
C ILE A 41 2.71 2.52 6.49
N ASN A 42 1.42 2.40 6.16
CA ASN A 42 0.60 1.30 6.68
C ASN A 42 1.18 -0.06 6.23
N PRO A 43 1.50 -0.96 7.17
CA PRO A 43 2.07 -2.27 6.84
C PRO A 43 1.00 -3.27 6.37
N ILE A 44 -0.27 -2.93 6.52
CA ILE A 44 -1.42 -3.74 6.12
C ILE A 44 -2.56 -2.83 5.64
N ARG A 45 -3.53 -3.41 4.91
CA ARG A 45 -4.77 -2.73 4.51
C ARG A 45 -5.47 -2.09 5.72
N ILE A 46 -5.89 -0.84 5.54
CA ILE A 46 -6.65 -0.10 6.55
C ILE A 46 -8.13 -0.33 6.28
N SER A 47 -8.85 -0.90 7.24
CA SER A 47 -10.31 -0.98 7.18
C SER A 47 -10.96 0.17 7.97
N PRO A 48 -12.23 0.52 7.69
CA PRO A 48 -12.95 1.55 8.44
C PRO A 48 -12.90 1.31 9.96
N LYS A 49 -13.08 0.04 10.37
CA LYS A 49 -13.08 -0.38 11.78
C LYS A 49 -11.73 -0.13 12.48
N TYR A 50 -10.62 -0.29 11.76
CA TYR A 50 -9.27 -0.24 12.34
C TYR A 50 -8.48 1.01 11.94
N LYS A 51 -9.08 1.94 11.19
CA LYS A 51 -8.50 3.26 10.88
C LYS A 51 -7.91 3.98 12.11
N PRO A 52 -8.54 3.97 13.30
CA PRO A 52 -7.97 4.64 14.48
C PRO A 52 -6.64 4.06 14.98
N LEU A 53 -6.19 2.91 14.48
CA LEU A 53 -4.89 2.33 14.82
C LEU A 53 -3.72 2.89 14.00
N PHE A 54 -4.01 3.62 12.92
CA PHE A 54 -3.02 4.16 11.99
C PHE A 54 -3.05 5.70 12.00
N THR A 55 -2.83 6.30 13.16
CA THR A 55 -2.91 7.76 13.36
C THR A 55 -1.67 8.52 12.89
N HIS A 56 -0.54 7.82 12.73
CA HIS A 56 0.77 8.42 12.52
C HIS A 56 1.41 8.10 11.16
N ILE A 57 0.61 7.54 10.24
CA ILE A 57 1.03 7.28 8.86
C ILE A 57 1.05 8.59 8.06
N GLN A 58 2.03 8.72 7.18
CA GLN A 58 2.22 9.83 6.24
C GLN A 58 1.99 9.37 4.80
N THR A 59 2.18 8.07 4.54
CA THR A 59 1.90 7.47 3.24
C THR A 59 0.95 6.30 3.41
N GLN A 60 -0.09 6.26 2.60
CA GLN A 60 -1.00 5.12 2.53
C GLN A 60 -0.66 4.26 1.30
N ILE A 61 -0.37 2.98 1.52
CA ILE A 61 -0.46 1.94 0.51
C ILE A 61 -1.93 1.51 0.40
N VAL A 62 -2.46 1.64 -0.81
CA VAL A 62 -3.81 1.24 -1.21
C VAL A 62 -3.68 -0.04 -2.04
N PHE A 63 -4.12 -1.17 -1.50
CA PHE A 63 -3.87 -2.49 -2.09
C PHE A 63 -4.94 -2.88 -3.09
N THR A 64 -6.18 -2.44 -2.87
CA THR A 64 -7.33 -2.76 -3.73
C THR A 64 -8.12 -1.49 -4.06
N PRO A 65 -8.88 -1.45 -5.17
CA PRO A 65 -9.72 -0.31 -5.50
C PRO A 65 -10.88 -0.10 -4.49
N TYR A 66 -11.11 -1.06 -3.60
CA TYR A 66 -12.16 -1.00 -2.57
C TYR A 66 -11.63 -0.56 -1.20
N ASP A 67 -10.33 -0.31 -1.08
CA ASP A 67 -9.75 0.18 0.17
C ASP A 67 -10.19 1.62 0.42
N ILE A 68 -10.44 1.95 1.70
CA ILE A 68 -10.74 3.34 2.06
C ILE A 68 -9.52 4.21 1.85
N ILE A 69 -9.75 5.46 1.48
CA ILE A 69 -8.69 6.48 1.39
C ILE A 69 -8.70 7.29 2.68
N VAL A 70 -7.53 7.41 3.32
CA VAL A 70 -7.34 8.24 4.51
C VAL A 70 -6.62 9.54 4.14
N PRO A 71 -6.90 10.66 4.85
CA PRO A 71 -6.21 11.92 4.60
C PRO A 71 -4.77 11.83 5.10
N VAL A 72 -3.83 11.67 4.17
CA VAL A 72 -2.37 11.60 4.40
C VAL A 72 -1.65 12.35 3.28
N ASP A 73 -0.36 12.60 3.45
CA ASP A 73 0.44 13.38 2.51
C ASP A 73 0.62 12.69 1.15
N ARG A 74 0.56 11.35 1.12
CA ARG A 74 0.83 10.56 -0.08
C ARG A 74 0.06 9.25 -0.14
N HIS A 75 -0.35 8.85 -1.34
CA HIS A 75 -0.96 7.57 -1.65
C HIS A 75 -0.13 6.79 -2.66
N ILE A 76 0.02 5.49 -2.42
CA ILE A 76 0.65 4.54 -3.33
C ILE A 76 -0.39 3.47 -3.65
N PHE A 77 -0.82 3.43 -4.91
CA PHE A 77 -1.82 2.47 -5.40
C PHE A 77 -1.12 1.26 -6.01
N LEU A 78 -1.42 0.07 -5.48
CA LEU A 78 -0.84 -1.22 -5.90
C LEU A 78 -1.84 -2.09 -6.67
N TYR A 79 -3.09 -1.68 -6.85
CA TYR A 79 -3.97 -2.37 -7.80
C TYR A 79 -3.64 -1.95 -9.23
N TYR A 80 -3.99 -2.80 -10.20
CA TYR A 80 -3.78 -2.50 -11.61
C TYR A 80 -4.73 -1.40 -12.09
N VAL A 81 -4.18 -0.43 -12.82
CA VAL A 81 -4.93 0.61 -13.55
C VAL A 81 -4.58 0.57 -15.04
N SER A 82 -5.44 1.14 -15.89
CA SER A 82 -5.12 1.29 -17.31
C SER A 82 -4.01 2.32 -17.52
N TYR A 83 -3.32 2.26 -18.65
CA TYR A 83 -2.31 3.27 -19.00
C TYR A 83 -2.90 4.67 -19.13
N GLN A 84 -4.13 4.78 -19.66
CA GLN A 84 -4.84 6.05 -19.67
C GLN A 84 -5.10 6.60 -18.25
N GLU A 85 -5.62 5.78 -17.34
CA GLU A 85 -5.88 6.20 -15.96
C GLU A 85 -4.57 6.62 -15.26
N TYR A 86 -3.49 5.88 -15.47
CA TYR A 86 -2.16 6.25 -14.98
C TYR A 86 -1.76 7.66 -15.45
N LYS A 87 -1.87 7.93 -16.76
CA LYS A 87 -1.50 9.24 -17.31
C LYS A 87 -2.33 10.39 -16.75
N GLU A 88 -3.60 10.15 -16.44
CA GLU A 88 -4.52 11.16 -15.93
C GLU A 88 -4.32 11.44 -14.44
N LYS A 89 -4.07 10.40 -13.63
CA LYS A 89 -4.12 10.49 -12.16
C LYS A 89 -2.76 10.45 -11.48
N ASN A 90 -1.72 9.92 -12.14
CA ASN A 90 -0.43 9.76 -11.48
C ASN A 90 0.26 11.13 -11.27
N THR A 91 0.58 11.41 -10.01
CA THR A 91 1.24 12.65 -9.57
C THR A 91 2.38 12.33 -8.59
N GLN A 92 3.00 13.37 -8.01
CA GLN A 92 4.01 13.18 -6.97
C GLN A 92 3.43 12.60 -5.67
N THR A 93 2.16 12.93 -5.37
CA THR A 93 1.45 12.52 -4.15
C THR A 93 0.53 11.33 -4.36
N GLU A 94 0.02 11.11 -5.57
CA GLU A 94 -0.80 9.95 -5.95
C GLU A 94 -0.02 9.07 -6.94
N VAL A 95 0.60 8.00 -6.44
CA VAL A 95 1.50 7.17 -7.25
C VAL A 95 0.89 5.83 -7.57
N TYR A 96 0.73 5.54 -8.86
CA TYR A 96 0.22 4.27 -9.36
C TYR A 96 1.40 3.40 -9.79
N LYS A 97 1.56 2.24 -9.15
CA LYS A 97 2.72 1.36 -9.39
C LYS A 97 2.46 0.24 -10.37
N ASN A 98 1.19 -0.13 -10.57
CA ASN A 98 0.81 -1.25 -11.39
C ASN A 98 -0.03 -0.78 -12.58
N VAL A 99 0.62 -0.62 -13.72
CA VAL A 99 0.00 -0.07 -14.94
C VAL A 99 -0.11 -1.17 -15.97
N ARG A 100 -1.33 -1.38 -16.47
CA ARG A 100 -1.66 -2.33 -17.52
C ARG A 100 -1.75 -1.62 -18.86
N TYR A 101 -1.05 -2.15 -19.86
CA TYR A 101 -1.05 -1.65 -21.23
C TYR A 101 -1.75 -2.65 -22.16
N THR A 102 -2.82 -2.23 -22.84
CA THR A 102 -3.66 -3.12 -23.66
C THR A 102 -3.45 -2.90 -25.17
N THR A 103 -4.14 -3.67 -26.01
CA THR A 103 -4.18 -3.45 -27.46
C THR A 103 -4.80 -2.11 -27.83
N GLU A 104 -5.82 -1.65 -27.09
CA GLU A 104 -6.39 -0.30 -27.26
C GLU A 104 -5.34 0.78 -27.02
N ASP A 105 -4.47 0.59 -26.01
CA ASP A 105 -3.35 1.50 -25.77
C ASP A 105 -2.32 1.45 -26.91
N ILE A 106 -2.09 0.28 -27.52
CA ILE A 106 -1.22 0.14 -28.72
C ILE A 106 -1.78 0.92 -29.90
N GLU A 107 -3.08 0.83 -30.16
CA GLU A 107 -3.74 1.58 -31.25
C GLU A 107 -3.62 3.10 -31.03
N LYS A 108 -3.67 3.53 -29.77
CA LYS A 108 -3.68 4.96 -29.39
C LYS A 108 -2.30 5.58 -29.23
N TYR A 109 -1.34 4.84 -28.68
CA TYR A 109 -0.02 5.34 -28.27
C TYR A 109 1.15 4.63 -28.96
N GLY A 110 0.88 3.56 -29.70
CA GLY A 110 1.87 2.79 -30.45
C GLY A 110 2.34 1.53 -29.72
N SER A 111 3.11 0.71 -30.45
CA SER A 111 3.61 -0.59 -30.00
C SER A 111 4.81 -0.52 -29.06
N LYS A 112 5.43 0.66 -28.90
CA LYS A 112 6.54 0.84 -27.96
C LYS A 112 5.99 0.91 -26.55
N ILE A 113 6.28 -0.10 -25.73
CA ILE A 113 5.81 -0.19 -24.35
C ILE A 113 6.52 0.88 -23.49
N PRO A 114 5.78 1.77 -22.81
CA PRO A 114 6.34 2.74 -21.85
C PRO A 114 7.00 2.07 -20.63
N GLU A 115 7.99 2.72 -20.02
CA GLU A 115 8.75 2.17 -18.89
C GLU A 115 7.91 2.00 -17.61
N GLU A 116 6.81 2.75 -17.50
CA GLU A 116 5.91 2.74 -16.36
C GLU A 116 4.95 1.53 -16.37
N VAL A 117 4.88 0.81 -17.48
CA VAL A 117 4.03 -0.38 -17.64
C VAL A 117 4.62 -1.57 -16.90
N SER A 118 3.83 -2.16 -16.01
CA SER A 118 4.23 -3.35 -15.25
C SER A 118 3.55 -4.64 -15.72
N GLN A 119 2.50 -4.53 -16.54
CA GLN A 119 1.78 -5.68 -17.09
C GLN A 119 1.22 -5.37 -18.47
N LEU A 120 1.28 -6.36 -19.36
CA LEU A 120 0.59 -6.33 -20.64
C LEU A 120 -0.79 -6.96 -20.46
N GLY A 121 -1.84 -6.25 -20.89
CA GLY A 121 -3.22 -6.71 -20.88
C GLY A 121 -3.50 -7.68 -22.03
N ASN A 122 -4.74 -8.15 -22.14
CA ASN A 122 -5.12 -9.16 -23.13
C ASN A 122 -4.78 -8.69 -24.55
N TYR A 123 -3.88 -9.44 -25.19
CA TYR A 123 -3.75 -9.55 -26.63
C TYR A 123 -4.78 -10.58 -27.09
N LEU A 124 -5.89 -10.14 -27.68
CA LEU A 124 -6.77 -11.02 -28.46
C LEU A 124 -6.67 -10.60 -29.92
#